data_AF-A0AAQ4ECC2-F1
#
_entry.id   AF-A0AAQ4ECC2-F1
#
_cell.length_a   1.000
_cell.length_b   1.000
_cell.length_c   1.000
_cell.angle_alpha   90.00
_cell.angle_beta   90.00
_cell.angle_gamma   90.00
#
_symmetry.space_group_name_H-M   'P 1'
#
loop_
_entity.id
_entity.type
_entity.pdbx_description
1 polymer ?
#
loop_
_entity_poly.entity_id
_entity_poly.type
_entity_poly.pdbx_seq_one_letter_code
_entity_poly.pdbx_strand_id
1 'polypeptide(L)'
;MAKAELKRLFEYGRSYGFEGQDLLKLVQQERAPPRDKRNEECTRWTEEAEQDLQNAREQPKLQMAEMEKEKELLMLRQGPQDSAANSANSTGKTKSETAE
;
A
#
# COMPACT_ATOMS: atom_id res chain seq x y z
N MET A 1 20.24 -26.37 15.85
CA MET A 1 21.11 -27.53 15.59
C MET A 1 22.50 -27.03 15.30
N ALA A 2 23.47 -27.36 16.16
CA ALA A 2 24.85 -26.96 15.97
C ALA A 2 25.49 -27.87 14.91
N LYS A 3 26.41 -27.32 14.09
CA LYS A 3 27.15 -28.05 13.05
C LYS A 3 27.79 -29.37 13.53
N ALA A 4 28.07 -29.47 14.83
CA ALA A 4 28.61 -30.66 15.49
C ALA A 4 27.64 -31.85 15.52
N GLU A 5 26.32 -31.61 15.61
CA GLU A 5 25.31 -32.68 15.71
C GLU A 5 25.11 -33.41 14.38
N LEU A 6 25.19 -32.69 13.26
CA LEU A 6 25.07 -33.27 11.92
C LEU A 6 26.26 -34.18 11.57
N LYS A 7 27.47 -33.78 11.98
CA LYS A 7 28.67 -34.60 11.79
C LYS A 7 28.56 -35.91 12.57
N ARG A 8 28.05 -35.84 13.80
CA ARG A 8 27.82 -37.02 14.65
C ARG A 8 26.78 -37.98 14.05
N LEU A 9 25.66 -37.48 13.54
CA LEU A 9 24.65 -38.32 12.89
C LEU A 9 25.19 -38.99 11.60
N PHE A 10 25.99 -38.26 10.84
CA PHE A 10 26.65 -38.78 9.64
C PHE A 10 27.66 -39.89 9.97
N GLU A 11 28.50 -39.70 10.99
CA GLU A 11 29.46 -40.71 11.44
C GLU A 11 28.76 -41.93 12.05
N TYR A 12 27.71 -41.70 12.84
CA TYR A 12 26.88 -42.76 13.40
C TYR A 12 26.26 -43.59 12.28
N GLY A 13 25.55 -43.00 11.32
CA GLY A 13 24.96 -43.76 10.22
C GLY A 13 25.99 -44.54 9.39
N ARG A 14 27.19 -43.99 9.18
CA ARG A 14 28.28 -44.74 8.54
C ARG A 14 28.73 -45.98 9.33
N SER A 15 28.74 -45.92 10.66
CA SER A 15 29.08 -47.10 11.48
C SER A 15 28.06 -48.24 11.40
N TYR A 16 26.82 -47.94 10.98
CA TYR A 16 25.78 -48.94 10.73
C TYR A 16 25.68 -49.35 9.25
N GLY A 17 26.64 -48.93 8.41
CA GLY A 17 26.68 -49.31 7.00
C GLY A 17 25.71 -48.53 6.10
N PHE A 18 25.15 -47.40 6.57
CA PHE A 18 24.38 -46.51 5.70
C PHE A 18 25.31 -45.72 4.78
N GLU A 19 25.01 -45.72 3.48
CA GLU A 19 25.79 -45.03 2.46
C GLU A 19 24.90 -44.13 1.59
N GLY A 20 25.52 -43.12 0.96
CA GLY A 20 24.88 -42.29 -0.06
C GLY A 20 23.54 -41.67 0.38
N GLN A 21 22.46 -42.02 -0.30
CA GLN A 21 21.12 -41.46 -0.06
C GLN A 21 20.50 -41.86 1.27
N ASP A 22 20.82 -43.03 1.81
CA ASP A 22 20.17 -43.51 3.03
C ASP A 22 20.72 -42.79 4.27
N LEU A 23 22.01 -42.43 4.23
CA LEU A 23 22.62 -41.55 5.22
C LEU A 23 22.05 -40.13 5.16
N LEU A 24 21.80 -39.62 3.96
CA LEU A 24 21.16 -38.32 3.75
C LEU A 24 19.72 -38.31 4.26
N LYS A 25 18.95 -39.37 4.05
CA LYS A 25 17.59 -39.51 4.60
C LYS A 25 17.59 -39.56 6.12
N LEU A 26 18.51 -40.30 6.75
CA LEU A 26 18.66 -40.35 8.20
C LEU A 26 18.93 -38.95 8.79
N VAL A 27 19.87 -38.22 8.19
CA VAL A 27 20.18 -36.84 8.59
C VAL A 27 19.02 -35.89 8.32
N GLN A 28 18.26 -36.08 7.25
CA GLN A 28 17.09 -35.26 6.90
C GLN A 28 15.85 -35.57 7.74
N GLN A 29 15.69 -36.80 8.24
CA GLN A 29 14.59 -37.18 9.14
C GLN A 29 14.80 -36.62 10.55
N GLU A 30 16.03 -36.72 11.07
CA GLU A 30 16.43 -36.12 12.35
C GLU A 30 16.48 -34.58 12.29
N ARG A 31 16.77 -34.04 11.10
CA ARG A 31 16.55 -32.65 10.78
C ARG A 31 15.06 -32.46 10.52
N ALA A 32 14.27 -32.46 11.60
CA ALA A 32 12.89 -31.95 11.59
C ALA A 32 12.82 -30.80 10.58
N PRO A 33 11.81 -30.77 9.68
CA PRO A 33 11.71 -29.72 8.67
C PRO A 33 11.96 -28.42 9.42
N PRO A 34 12.83 -27.51 8.92
CA PRO A 34 12.95 -26.24 9.58
C PRO A 34 11.53 -25.73 9.69
N ARG A 35 10.98 -25.73 10.92
CA ARG A 35 9.93 -24.80 11.26
C ARG A 35 10.64 -23.51 11.01
N ASP A 36 10.45 -23.00 9.80
CA ASP A 36 10.86 -21.67 9.48
C ASP A 36 10.01 -20.87 10.47
N LYS A 37 10.59 -20.49 11.61
CA LYS A 37 9.91 -19.70 12.63
C LYS A 37 9.56 -18.30 12.08
N ARG A 38 10.03 -17.99 10.87
CA ARG A 38 9.59 -16.86 10.05
C ARG A 38 8.26 -17.13 9.31
N ASN A 39 7.84 -18.40 9.18
CA ASN A 39 6.56 -18.81 8.60
C ASN A 39 5.48 -19.14 9.65
N GLU A 40 5.81 -19.15 10.96
CA GLU A 40 4.77 -19.22 12.01
C GLU A 40 3.96 -17.91 12.09
N GLU A 41 4.45 -16.84 11.44
CA GLU A 41 3.73 -15.58 11.23
C GLU A 41 3.54 -15.28 9.74
N CYS A 42 3.42 -16.32 8.89
CA CYS A 42 2.78 -16.15 7.60
C CYS A 42 1.28 -16.14 7.85
N THR A 43 0.75 -15.00 8.32
CA THR A 43 -0.69 -14.75 8.34
C THR A 43 -1.20 -15.09 6.95
N ARG A 44 -2.07 -16.11 6.84
CA ARG A 44 -2.74 -16.45 5.59
C ARG A 44 -3.24 -15.14 5.00
N TRP A 45 -2.73 -14.76 3.83
CA TRP A 45 -3.31 -13.66 3.08
C TRP A 45 -4.77 -14.06 2.82
N THR A 46 -5.69 -13.43 3.54
CA THR A 46 -7.11 -13.63 3.34
C THR A 46 -7.51 -12.82 2.11
N GLU A 47 -8.57 -13.25 1.44
CA GLU A 47 -9.17 -12.48 0.35
C GLU A 47 -9.52 -11.06 0.83
N GLU A 48 -9.87 -10.90 2.11
CA GLU A 48 -10.09 -9.60 2.76
C GLU A 48 -8.80 -8.76 2.85
N ALA A 49 -7.67 -9.34 3.27
CA ALA A 49 -6.40 -8.62 3.34
C ALA A 49 -5.87 -8.23 1.94
N GLU A 50 -6.13 -9.06 0.94
CA GLU A 50 -5.83 -8.73 -0.47
C GLU A 50 -6.70 -7.58 -0.97
N GLN A 51 -8.00 -7.60 -0.67
CA GLN A 51 -8.92 -6.54 -1.02
C GLN A 51 -8.57 -5.22 -0.31
N ASP A 52 -8.21 -5.26 0.97
CA ASP A 52 -7.79 -4.09 1.74
C ASP A 52 -6.52 -3.46 1.17
N LEU A 53 -5.55 -4.30 0.79
CA LEU A 53 -4.33 -3.84 0.13
C LEU A 53 -4.63 -3.18 -1.22
N GLN A 54 -5.59 -3.71 -1.99
CA GLN A 54 -6.01 -3.14 -3.26
C GLN A 54 -6.73 -1.80 -3.07
N ASN A 55 -7.66 -1.72 -2.12
CA ASN A 55 -8.37 -0.50 -1.77
C ASN A 55 -7.40 0.58 -1.29
N ALA A 56 -6.41 0.22 -0.45
CA ALA A 56 -5.38 1.14 0.02
C ALA A 56 -4.49 1.67 -1.12
N ARG A 57 -4.28 0.89 -2.19
CA ARG A 57 -3.54 1.32 -3.39
C ARG A 57 -4.38 2.22 -4.31
N GLU A 58 -5.69 2.07 -4.30
CA GLU A 58 -6.60 2.85 -5.16
C GLU A 58 -7.07 4.16 -4.50
N GLN A 59 -7.15 4.21 -3.16
CA GLN A 59 -7.48 5.41 -2.38
C GLN A 59 -6.69 6.67 -2.79
N PRO A 60 -5.35 6.66 -2.90
CA PRO A 60 -4.60 7.84 -3.33
C PRO A 60 -4.91 8.28 -4.77
N LYS A 61 -5.26 7.34 -5.66
CA LYS A 61 -5.63 7.66 -7.05
C LYS A 61 -6.97 8.37 -7.10
N LEU A 62 -7.93 7.94 -6.29
CA LEU A 62 -9.23 8.60 -6.16
C LEU A 62 -9.07 10.01 -5.61
N GLN A 63 -8.24 10.22 -4.58
CA GLN A 63 -7.96 11.55 -4.03
C GLN A 63 -7.30 12.49 -5.05
N MET A 64 -6.35 11.99 -5.86
CA MET A 64 -5.75 12.82 -6.92
C MET A 64 -6.74 13.13 -8.04
N ALA A 65 -7.60 12.17 -8.43
CA ALA A 65 -8.63 12.40 -9.42
C ALA A 65 -9.69 13.41 -8.95
N GLU A 66 -10.05 13.38 -7.66
CA GLU A 66 -10.93 14.38 -7.03
C GLU A 66 -10.29 15.77 -7.04
N MET A 67 -9.01 15.86 -6.67
CA MET A 67 -8.26 17.12 -6.71
C MET A 67 -8.12 17.68 -8.14
N GLU A 68 -7.91 16.83 -9.14
CA GLU A 68 -7.86 17.23 -10.55
C GLU A 68 -9.21 17.74 -11.05
N LYS A 69 -10.31 17.06 -10.67
CA LYS A 69 -11.67 17.50 -10.96
C LYS A 69 -12.01 18.83 -10.30
N GLU A 70 -11.62 19.03 -9.03
CA GLU A 70 -11.80 20.31 -8.35
C GLU A 70 -11.00 21.44 -9.00
N LYS A 71 -9.77 21.16 -9.43
CA LYS A 71 -8.93 22.11 -10.18
C LYS A 71 -9.58 22.49 -11.52
N GLU A 72 -10.08 21.52 -12.28
CA GLU A 72 -10.77 21.78 -13.54
C GLU A 72 -12.05 22.59 -13.33
N LEU A 73 -12.84 22.27 -12.31
CA LEU A 73 -14.04 23.02 -11.93
C LEU A 73 -13.70 24.47 -11.56
N LEU A 74 -12.59 24.69 -10.85
CA LEU A 74 -12.12 26.02 -10.52
C LEU A 74 -11.73 26.81 -11.78
N MET A 75 -11.05 26.16 -12.74
CA MET A 75 -10.73 26.78 -14.03
C MET A 75 -11.97 27.14 -14.85
N LEU A 76 -13.03 26.30 -14.81
CA LEU A 76 -14.30 26.61 -15.46
C LEU A 76 -15.06 27.75 -14.75
N ARG A 77 -15.01 27.81 -13.42
CA ARG A 77 -15.62 28.90 -12.63
C ARG A 77 -14.88 30.23 -12.81
N GLN A 78 -13.58 30.19 -13.08
CA GLN A 78 -12.75 31.35 -13.41
C GLN A 78 -12.71 31.65 -14.92
N GLY A 79 -13.80 31.37 -15.65
CA GLY A 79 -13.97 31.89 -17.01
C GLY A 79 -13.60 33.38 -17.11
N PRO A 80 -13.19 33.88 -18.29
CA PRO A 80 -12.40 35.10 -18.46
C PRO A 80 -12.97 36.27 -17.65
N GLN A 81 -12.35 36.58 -16.51
CA GLN A 81 -12.66 37.78 -15.72
C GLN A 81 -12.07 39.06 -16.35
N ASP A 82 -11.35 38.93 -17.46
CA ASP A 82 -10.78 40.05 -18.20
C ASP A 82 -11.43 40.20 -19.58
N SER A 83 -12.66 40.69 -19.63
CA SER A 83 -13.10 41.67 -20.65
C SER A 83 -14.60 41.94 -20.56
N ALA A 84 -14.94 43.19 -20.20
CA ALA A 84 -16.26 43.82 -20.26
C ALA A 84 -17.27 43.49 -19.14
N ALA A 85 -17.23 44.25 -18.04
CA ALA A 85 -18.44 44.87 -17.42
C ALA A 85 -18.16 45.52 -16.03
N ASN A 86 -17.38 46.61 -15.98
CA ASN A 86 -17.37 47.53 -14.83
C ASN A 86 -17.81 48.97 -15.20
N SER A 87 -18.57 49.11 -16.29
CA SER A 87 -19.08 50.40 -16.77
C SER A 87 -20.59 50.36 -16.98
N ALA A 88 -21.35 50.06 -15.92
CA ALA A 88 -22.74 50.45 -15.82
C ALA A 88 -23.26 50.11 -14.42
N ASN A 89 -23.19 51.06 -13.48
CA ASN A 89 -24.20 51.08 -12.44
C ASN A 89 -24.68 52.49 -12.10
N SER A 90 -26.00 52.59 -12.20
CA SER A 90 -26.87 53.44 -11.39
C SER A 90 -27.01 54.91 -11.77
N THR A 91 -27.75 55.08 -12.85
CA THR A 91 -28.82 56.06 -13.03
C THR A 91 -29.58 56.42 -11.73
N GLY A 92 -29.57 57.71 -11.38
CA GLY A 92 -30.82 58.44 -11.15
C GLY A 92 -31.44 58.50 -9.75
N LYS A 93 -31.33 59.70 -9.15
CA LYS A 93 -32.32 60.45 -8.35
C LYS A 93 -32.85 59.84 -7.04
N THR A 94 -32.74 60.59 -5.94
CA THR A 94 -33.89 61.25 -5.27
C THR A 94 -33.47 62.21 -4.14
N LYS A 95 -33.99 63.46 -4.27
CA LYS A 95 -34.39 64.53 -3.32
C LYS A 95 -33.82 64.61 -1.89
N SER A 96 -33.43 65.83 -1.50
CA SER A 96 -33.84 66.63 -0.32
C SER A 96 -32.94 67.89 -0.28
N GLU A 97 -33.41 69.09 -0.62
CA GLU A 97 -34.19 70.04 0.21
C GLU A 97 -33.49 70.39 1.54
N THR A 98 -32.85 71.55 1.62
CA THR A 98 -33.19 72.64 2.58
C THR A 98 -32.33 73.88 2.31
N ALA A 99 -32.93 75.04 2.58
CA ALA A 99 -32.46 76.38 2.28
C ALA A 99 -31.65 77.01 3.41
N GLU A 100 -30.76 77.93 3.05
CA GLU A 100 -30.72 79.33 3.51
C GLU A 100 -30.03 80.19 2.44
#